data_AF-A0A6C0H3V9-F1
#
_entry.id   AF-A0A6C0H3V9-F1
#
_cell.length_a   1.000
_cell.length_b   1.000
_cell.length_c   1.000
_cell.angle_alpha   90.00
_cell.angle_beta   90.00
_cell.angle_gamma   90.00
#
_symmetry.space_group_name_H-M   'P 1'
#
loop_
_entity.id
_entity.type
_entity.pdbx_description
1 polymer ?
#
loop_
_entity_poly.entity_id
_entity_poly.type
_entity_poly.pdbx_seq_one_letter_code
_entity_poly.pdbx_strand_id
1 'polypeptide(L)'
;MSCGVCCEKYNKSTHSKITCEFSGCGYEACKICIRTYLLGTTNDPHCMNCKNQWTTKFLVESLNRSYIDNDYKKHRKKLLVEREISRTSELMVLVERTKLVEEEQKELSVMMKEFDEMRKMINTMRNKIGEKQTRIYRIRNGEHAEKDERKKFIMPCPGQNCKGYLSSQYKCELCKLYVCPDCFEIIGYTKEEVHLCNEDNLKSAELIKKETKGCPQCGVRIFKISGCDQMWCTECKVAFSWTSGKVIINAVIHNPHFYQYMQNNSSGGVAPRNPGDVLCGGLLAHHNLKFIQNLLISINKKLDVIYTMPAKLIEFENQLNSDVVVRDFVTNLKSYFDTSYPHILTFNTILHNLHRFINHITNVDLEQCRRRVRDLLNHDALTVQYILNQKTKEDLGNTIFRNDNIRKKNVELLNVYELLSVVGIERFNELFEYFKTKTGSNDKLIVQFLHHIVVFINEYNQLIKYCNNQLISISYTYGMTVTSIVYEDYSYATQSHKFTQAEFMKTKEKVEKGEKKNKSSASEASCSYIIN
;
A
#
# COMPACT_ATOMS: atom_id res chain seq x y z
N MET A 1 -16.06 41.29 -46.40
CA MET A 1 -14.66 40.82 -46.22
C MET A 1 -14.52 39.44 -46.85
N SER A 2 -13.41 39.19 -47.55
CA SER A 2 -13.06 37.90 -48.16
C SER A 2 -11.86 37.26 -47.45
N CYS A 3 -11.65 35.97 -47.65
CA CYS A 3 -10.52 35.23 -47.10
C CYS A 3 -9.23 35.59 -47.85
N GLY A 4 -8.15 35.92 -47.13
CA GLY A 4 -6.85 36.22 -47.74
C GLY A 4 -6.12 35.02 -48.36
N VAL A 5 -6.65 33.80 -48.20
CA VAL A 5 -6.04 32.56 -48.74
C VAL A 5 -6.72 32.10 -50.02
N CYS A 6 -8.05 31.98 -50.02
CA CYS A 6 -8.81 31.51 -51.20
C CYS A 6 -9.60 32.61 -51.91
N CYS A 7 -9.52 33.87 -51.44
CA CYS A 7 -10.27 35.02 -51.96
C CYS A 7 -11.81 34.92 -51.91
N GLU A 8 -12.36 33.82 -51.38
CA GLU A 8 -13.81 33.62 -51.22
C GLU A 8 -14.43 34.53 -50.13
N LYS A 9 -15.71 34.87 -50.30
CA LYS A 9 -16.45 35.67 -49.31
C LYS A 9 -16.72 34.85 -48.04
N TYR A 10 -16.52 35.47 -46.87
CA TYR A 10 -16.85 34.81 -45.60
C TYR A 10 -18.36 34.55 -45.47
N ASN A 11 -18.71 33.38 -44.92
CA ASN A 11 -20.08 32.96 -44.65
C ASN A 11 -20.21 32.33 -43.24
N LYS A 12 -21.39 31.86 -42.83
CA LYS A 12 -21.60 31.25 -41.50
C LYS A 12 -21.28 29.74 -41.43
N SER A 13 -20.97 29.10 -42.54
CA SER A 13 -20.83 27.64 -42.64
C SER A 13 -19.39 27.22 -42.97
N THR A 14 -19.09 27.09 -44.26
CA THR A 14 -17.87 26.51 -44.82
C THR A 14 -16.74 27.53 -44.93
N HIS A 15 -17.06 28.78 -45.23
CA HIS A 15 -16.15 29.92 -45.23
C HIS A 15 -16.35 30.77 -43.97
N SER A 16 -16.59 30.14 -42.81
CA SER A 16 -16.61 30.89 -41.56
C SER A 16 -15.21 31.43 -41.24
N LYS A 17 -15.16 32.70 -40.85
CA LYS A 17 -13.93 33.37 -40.44
C LYS A 17 -13.42 32.77 -39.13
N ILE A 18 -12.16 32.34 -39.11
CA ILE A 18 -11.48 31.81 -37.93
C ILE A 18 -10.23 32.65 -37.72
N THR A 19 -10.03 33.09 -36.49
CA THR A 19 -8.86 33.86 -36.06
C THR A 19 -8.01 32.98 -35.16
N CYS A 20 -6.68 33.06 -35.31
CA CYS A 20 -5.72 32.33 -34.50
C CYS A 20 -5.93 32.60 -32.98
N GLU A 21 -5.87 31.55 -32.14
CA GLU A 21 -6.10 31.67 -30.68
C GLU A 21 -5.00 32.47 -29.94
N PHE A 22 -3.79 32.55 -30.52
CA PHE A 22 -2.70 33.33 -29.97
C PHE A 22 -2.92 34.83 -30.23
N SER A 23 -3.09 35.58 -29.14
CA SER A 23 -3.40 37.03 -29.15
C SER A 23 -2.40 37.87 -29.96
N GLY A 24 -1.12 37.51 -29.94
CA GLY A 24 -0.08 38.22 -30.70
C GLY A 24 -0.05 37.96 -32.21
N CYS A 25 -0.82 36.99 -32.72
CA CYS A 25 -0.78 36.63 -34.15
C CYS A 25 -1.88 37.34 -34.95
N GLY A 26 -3.13 37.30 -34.49
CA GLY A 26 -4.27 37.93 -35.17
C GLY A 26 -4.59 37.40 -36.58
N TYR A 27 -3.89 36.37 -37.07
CA TYR A 27 -4.08 35.85 -38.43
C TYR A 27 -5.47 35.25 -38.62
N GLU A 28 -6.09 35.55 -39.77
CA GLU A 28 -7.47 35.19 -40.09
C GLU A 28 -7.54 34.41 -41.40
N ALA A 29 -8.22 33.26 -41.36
CA ALA A 29 -8.48 32.46 -42.55
C ALA A 29 -9.86 31.80 -42.46
N CYS A 30 -10.40 31.39 -43.61
CA CYS A 30 -11.68 30.69 -43.61
C CYS A 30 -11.51 29.23 -43.17
N LYS A 31 -12.58 28.64 -42.63
CA LYS A 31 -12.61 27.26 -42.13
C LYS A 31 -12.12 26.23 -43.17
N ILE A 32 -12.53 26.33 -44.43
CA ILE A 32 -12.02 25.43 -45.48
C ILE A 32 -10.50 25.55 -45.63
N CYS A 33 -9.95 26.77 -45.75
CA CYS A 33 -8.51 26.95 -45.92
C CYS A 33 -7.70 26.35 -44.78
N ILE A 34 -8.17 26.52 -43.53
CA ILE A 34 -7.51 25.93 -42.36
C ILE A 34 -7.60 24.40 -42.41
N ARG A 35 -8.77 23.83 -42.73
CA ARG A 35 -8.91 22.36 -42.87
C ARG A 35 -7.97 21.81 -43.94
N THR A 36 -7.94 22.42 -45.13
CA THR A 36 -7.04 22.02 -46.23
C THR A 36 -5.58 22.11 -45.81
N TYR A 37 -5.18 23.18 -45.12
CA TYR A 37 -3.82 23.32 -44.59
C TYR A 37 -3.45 22.20 -43.62
N LEU A 38 -4.34 21.87 -42.69
CA LEU A 38 -4.09 20.84 -41.68
C LEU A 38 -3.98 19.43 -42.29
N LEU A 39 -4.61 19.18 -43.44
CA LEU A 39 -4.44 17.93 -44.20
C LEU A 39 -3.18 17.94 -45.09
N GLY A 40 -2.60 19.11 -45.36
CA GLY A 40 -1.36 19.25 -46.15
C GLY A 40 -0.08 19.26 -45.30
N THR A 41 -0.18 19.47 -43.99
CA THR A 41 0.97 19.51 -43.07
C THR A 41 1.32 18.13 -42.50
N THR A 42 2.61 17.88 -42.29
CA THR A 42 3.15 16.73 -41.56
C THR A 42 3.33 16.99 -40.06
N ASN A 43 3.40 18.27 -39.66
CA ASN A 43 3.53 18.69 -38.26
C ASN A 43 2.19 18.64 -37.51
N ASP A 44 2.26 18.72 -36.18
CA ASP A 44 1.09 18.92 -35.33
C ASP A 44 0.30 20.18 -35.74
N PRO A 45 -1.03 20.25 -35.48
CA PRO A 45 -1.84 21.39 -35.91
C PRO A 45 -1.30 22.70 -35.39
N HIS A 46 -1.09 23.65 -36.29
CA HIS A 46 -0.45 24.92 -35.96
C HIS A 46 -0.91 26.02 -36.89
N CYS A 47 -0.65 27.27 -36.51
CA CYS A 47 -1.02 28.42 -37.32
C CYS A 47 -0.21 28.51 -38.62
N MET A 48 -0.87 28.84 -39.73
CA MET A 48 -0.24 29.07 -41.04
C MET A 48 0.78 30.22 -41.01
N ASN A 49 0.56 31.22 -40.15
CA ASN A 49 1.39 32.41 -40.00
C ASN A 49 2.46 32.25 -38.91
N CYS A 50 2.07 32.28 -37.63
CA CYS A 50 3.03 32.29 -36.52
C CYS A 50 3.67 30.94 -36.19
N LYS A 51 3.22 29.85 -36.82
CA LYS A 51 3.69 28.47 -36.61
C LYS A 51 3.51 27.89 -35.19
N ASN A 52 2.91 28.63 -34.26
CA ASN A 52 2.56 28.11 -32.94
C ASN A 52 1.52 26.98 -33.03
N GLN A 53 1.73 25.92 -32.26
CA GLN A 53 0.84 24.77 -32.17
C GLN A 53 -0.50 25.16 -31.54
N TRP A 54 -1.60 24.76 -32.18
CA TRP A 54 -2.94 25.00 -31.67
C TRP A 54 -3.37 23.95 -30.65
N THR A 55 -4.17 24.39 -29.67
CA THR A 55 -4.78 23.52 -28.67
C THR A 55 -5.83 22.61 -29.32
N THR A 56 -5.97 21.37 -28.82
CA THR A 56 -7.02 20.46 -29.31
C THR A 56 -8.41 21.06 -29.11
N LYS A 57 -8.60 21.83 -28.03
CA LYS A 57 -9.82 22.59 -27.76
C LYS A 57 -10.15 23.56 -28.90
N PHE A 58 -9.19 24.39 -29.32
CA PHE A 58 -9.38 25.32 -30.42
C PHE A 58 -9.75 24.62 -31.73
N LEU A 59 -9.14 23.47 -32.03
CA LEU A 59 -9.46 22.69 -33.23
C LEU A 59 -10.91 22.19 -33.22
N VAL A 60 -11.38 21.64 -32.10
CA VAL A 60 -12.75 21.11 -31.97
C VAL A 60 -13.79 22.23 -32.06
N GLU A 61 -13.54 23.36 -31.38
CA GLU A 61 -14.44 24.52 -31.38
C GLU A 61 -14.48 25.22 -32.75
N SER A 62 -13.33 25.42 -33.39
CA SER A 62 -13.22 26.23 -34.61
C SER A 62 -13.48 25.44 -35.89
N LEU A 63 -13.13 24.15 -35.94
CA LEU A 63 -13.20 23.33 -37.15
C LEU A 63 -14.32 22.28 -37.13
N ASN A 64 -15.14 22.25 -36.09
CA ASN A 64 -16.19 21.26 -35.83
C ASN A 64 -15.64 19.86 -35.48
N ARG A 65 -16.27 19.23 -34.47
CA ARG A 65 -15.96 17.87 -34.02
C ARG A 65 -16.00 16.82 -35.14
N SER A 66 -16.98 16.91 -36.05
CA SER A 66 -17.12 15.93 -37.14
C SER A 66 -15.92 15.89 -38.09
N TYR A 67 -15.26 17.03 -38.32
CA TYR A 67 -14.04 17.08 -39.13
C TYR A 67 -12.84 16.46 -38.39
N ILE A 68 -12.73 16.75 -37.09
CA ILE A 68 -11.65 16.22 -36.25
C ILE A 68 -11.76 14.68 -36.13
N ASP A 69 -12.96 14.18 -35.89
CA ASP A 69 -13.22 12.75 -35.67
C ASP A 69 -13.19 11.93 -36.97
N ASN A 70 -13.27 12.57 -38.15
CA ASN A 70 -13.26 11.91 -39.46
C ASN A 70 -11.99 12.22 -40.27
N ASP A 71 -12.00 13.30 -41.06
CA ASP A 71 -10.96 13.62 -42.03
C ASP A 71 -9.59 13.78 -41.38
N TYR A 72 -9.53 14.59 -40.32
CA TYR A 72 -8.27 14.87 -39.64
C TYR A 72 -7.74 13.64 -38.89
N LYS A 73 -8.62 12.84 -38.27
CA LYS A 73 -8.24 11.56 -37.65
C LYS A 73 -7.58 10.61 -38.64
N LYS A 74 -8.13 10.47 -39.86
CA LYS A 74 -7.55 9.62 -40.91
C LYS A 74 -6.15 10.10 -41.30
N HIS A 75 -6.00 11.40 -41.53
CA HIS A 75 -4.72 12.02 -41.86
C HIS A 75 -3.68 11.83 -40.73
N ARG A 76 -4.04 12.17 -39.50
CA ARG A 76 -3.19 12.03 -38.32
C ARG A 76 -2.71 10.58 -38.13
N LYS A 77 -3.63 9.60 -38.24
CA LYS A 77 -3.30 8.18 -38.13
C LYS A 77 -2.25 7.78 -39.16
N LYS A 78 -2.43 8.20 -40.42
CA LYS A 78 -1.48 7.90 -41.50
C LYS A 78 -0.08 8.44 -41.18
N LEU A 79 0.02 9.72 -40.82
CA LEU A 79 1.29 10.37 -40.49
C LEU A 79 2.02 9.70 -39.31
N LEU A 80 1.29 9.41 -38.23
CA LEU A 80 1.88 8.79 -37.04
C LEU A 80 2.47 7.41 -37.35
N VAL A 81 1.78 6.60 -38.15
CA VAL A 81 2.28 5.28 -38.57
C VAL A 81 3.48 5.39 -39.49
N GLU A 82 3.42 6.27 -40.48
CA GLU A 82 4.51 6.46 -41.42
C GLU A 82 5.80 6.90 -40.72
N ARG A 83 5.67 7.74 -39.69
CA ARG A 83 6.78 8.15 -38.82
C ARG A 83 7.38 6.99 -38.02
N GLU A 84 6.57 6.08 -37.49
CA GLU A 84 7.12 4.90 -36.80
C GLU A 84 7.75 3.90 -37.77
N ILE A 85 7.15 3.71 -38.96
CA ILE A 85 7.70 2.82 -39.99
C ILE A 85 9.05 3.34 -40.50
N SER A 86 9.22 4.65 -40.65
CA SER A 86 10.51 5.22 -41.07
C SER A 86 11.64 4.99 -40.04
N ARG A 87 11.30 4.73 -38.77
CA ARG A 87 12.25 4.44 -37.69
C ARG A 87 12.56 2.95 -37.54
N THR A 88 12.04 2.08 -38.41
CA THR A 88 12.22 0.63 -38.29
C THR A 88 13.69 0.21 -38.27
N SER A 89 14.56 0.85 -39.05
CA SER A 89 16.01 0.58 -39.05
C SER A 89 16.65 0.83 -37.68
N GLU A 90 16.22 1.88 -36.95
CA GLU A 90 16.71 2.20 -35.60
C GLU A 90 16.37 1.09 -34.58
N LEU A 91 15.27 0.37 -34.81
CA LEU A 91 14.74 -0.63 -33.88
C LEU A 91 15.27 -2.04 -34.12
N MET A 92 16.11 -2.28 -35.13
CA MET A 92 16.60 -3.63 -35.45
C MET A 92 17.32 -4.29 -34.27
N VAL A 93 18.07 -3.52 -33.48
CA VAL A 93 18.72 -4.02 -32.25
C VAL A 93 17.70 -4.50 -31.22
N LEU A 94 16.56 -3.82 -31.09
CA LEU A 94 15.49 -4.25 -30.20
C LEU A 94 14.78 -5.50 -30.75
N VAL A 95 14.57 -5.58 -32.06
CA VAL A 95 13.97 -6.75 -32.72
C VAL A 95 14.82 -8.01 -32.47
N GLU A 96 16.14 -7.91 -32.62
CA GLU A 96 17.07 -9.00 -32.36
C GLU A 96 16.99 -9.46 -30.90
N ARG A 97 17.04 -8.51 -29.94
CA ARG A 97 16.87 -8.81 -28.52
C ARG A 97 15.52 -9.46 -28.20
N THR A 98 14.43 -8.99 -28.81
CA THR A 98 13.10 -9.58 -28.61
C THR A 98 13.06 -11.02 -29.09
N LYS A 99 13.66 -11.34 -30.24
CA LYS A 99 13.76 -12.73 -30.71
C LYS A 99 14.55 -13.62 -29.78
N LEU A 100 15.70 -13.16 -29.29
CA LEU A 100 16.50 -13.91 -28.31
C LEU A 100 15.69 -14.19 -27.04
N VAL A 101 14.96 -13.20 -26.52
CA VAL A 101 14.08 -13.39 -25.36
C VAL A 101 12.96 -14.40 -25.65
N GLU A 102 12.36 -14.37 -26.84
CA GLU A 102 11.33 -15.34 -27.24
C GLU A 102 11.89 -16.77 -27.33
N GLU A 103 13.13 -16.94 -27.75
CA GLU A 103 13.84 -18.23 -27.80
C GLU A 103 14.09 -18.76 -26.38
N GLU A 104 14.70 -17.93 -25.52
CA GLU A 104 14.95 -18.25 -24.11
C GLU A 104 13.66 -18.58 -23.34
N GLN A 105 12.55 -17.86 -23.62
CA GLN A 105 11.26 -18.15 -23.02
C GLN A 105 10.68 -19.51 -23.43
N LYS A 106 10.91 -19.94 -24.67
CA LYS A 106 10.50 -21.27 -25.12
C LYS A 106 11.30 -22.34 -24.40
N GLU A 107 12.62 -22.19 -24.31
CA GLU A 107 13.48 -23.11 -23.57
C GLU A 107 13.09 -23.18 -22.09
N LEU A 108 12.89 -22.02 -21.46
CA LEU A 108 12.41 -21.94 -20.07
C LEU A 108 11.07 -22.67 -19.90
N SER A 109 10.14 -22.54 -20.84
CA SER A 109 8.86 -23.23 -20.77
C SER A 109 8.98 -24.76 -20.80
N VAL A 110 9.97 -25.28 -21.53
CA VAL A 110 10.29 -26.72 -21.56
C VAL A 110 10.90 -27.15 -20.23
N MET A 111 11.92 -26.41 -19.75
CA MET A 111 12.56 -26.68 -18.45
C MET A 111 11.56 -26.61 -17.28
N MET A 112 10.60 -25.69 -17.31
CA MET A 112 9.55 -25.59 -16.29
C MET A 112 8.63 -26.81 -16.27
N LYS A 113 8.34 -27.42 -17.42
CA LYS A 113 7.56 -28.67 -17.51
C LYS A 113 8.35 -29.83 -16.92
N GLU A 114 9.62 -29.97 -17.29
CA GLU A 114 10.52 -31.00 -16.73
C GLU A 114 10.69 -30.84 -15.22
N PHE A 115 10.81 -29.60 -14.73
CA PHE A 115 10.86 -29.30 -13.30
C PHE A 115 9.57 -29.73 -12.58
N ASP A 116 8.38 -29.48 -13.16
CA ASP A 116 7.11 -29.91 -12.58
C ASP A 116 7.01 -31.45 -12.51
N GLU A 117 7.48 -32.15 -13.54
CA GLU A 117 7.55 -33.61 -13.57
C GLU A 117 8.48 -34.17 -12.48
N MET A 118 9.70 -33.64 -12.39
CA MET A 118 10.65 -34.02 -11.33
C MET A 118 10.10 -33.70 -9.94
N ARG A 119 9.41 -32.58 -9.77
CA ARG A 119 8.76 -32.20 -8.50
C ARG A 119 7.69 -33.20 -8.09
N LYS A 120 6.88 -33.71 -9.03
CA LYS A 120 5.91 -34.78 -8.77
C LYS A 120 6.61 -36.04 -8.29
N MET A 121 7.69 -36.45 -8.95
CA MET A 121 8.49 -37.62 -8.55
C MET A 121 9.08 -37.45 -7.14
N ILE A 122 9.63 -36.27 -6.82
CA ILE A 122 10.14 -35.94 -5.49
C ILE A 122 9.03 -36.02 -4.43
N ASN A 123 7.85 -35.49 -4.71
CA ASN A 123 6.71 -35.57 -3.78
C ASN A 123 6.29 -37.02 -3.53
N THR A 124 6.24 -37.84 -4.58
CA THR A 124 5.96 -39.28 -4.45
C THR A 124 7.00 -39.97 -3.56
N MET A 125 8.29 -39.69 -3.77
CA MET A 125 9.36 -40.26 -2.94
C MET A 125 9.33 -39.73 -1.50
N ARG A 126 9.01 -38.45 -1.30
CA ARG A 126 8.85 -37.84 0.03
C ARG A 126 7.72 -38.52 0.81
N ASN A 127 6.59 -38.82 0.16
CA ASN A 127 5.49 -39.55 0.80
C ASN A 127 5.94 -40.95 1.23
N LYS A 128 6.63 -41.69 0.35
CA LYS A 128 7.20 -43.01 0.68
C LYS A 128 8.18 -42.93 1.85
N ILE A 129 9.03 -41.90 1.90
CA ILE A 129 9.95 -41.67 3.03
C ILE A 129 9.15 -41.39 4.31
N GLY A 130 8.14 -40.52 4.26
CA GLY A 130 7.29 -40.18 5.40
C GLY A 130 6.54 -41.39 5.97
N GLU A 131 6.04 -42.27 5.10
CA GLU A 131 5.43 -43.55 5.49
C GLU A 131 6.43 -44.44 6.25
N LYS A 132 7.66 -44.57 5.74
CA LYS A 132 8.72 -45.34 6.40
C LYS A 132 9.14 -44.72 7.73
N GLN A 133 9.30 -43.40 7.79
CA GLN A 133 9.62 -42.68 9.02
C GLN A 133 8.55 -42.84 10.08
N THR A 134 7.28 -42.72 9.70
CA THR A 134 6.13 -42.96 10.59
C THR A 134 6.13 -44.39 11.12
N ARG A 135 6.41 -45.37 10.25
CA ARG A 135 6.55 -46.77 10.67
C ARG A 135 7.70 -46.95 11.67
N ILE A 136 8.87 -46.37 11.41
CA ILE A 136 10.02 -46.41 12.32
C ILE A 136 9.67 -45.75 13.66
N TYR A 137 8.98 -44.61 13.66
CA TYR A 137 8.50 -43.93 14.86
C TYR A 137 7.56 -44.82 15.68
N ARG A 138 6.56 -45.43 15.03
CA ARG A 138 5.64 -46.39 15.68
C ARG A 138 6.39 -47.59 16.28
N ILE A 139 7.39 -48.13 15.58
CA ILE A 139 8.25 -49.21 16.09
C ILE A 139 9.04 -48.72 17.31
N ARG A 140 9.70 -47.56 17.22
CA ARG A 140 10.50 -46.99 18.32
C ARG A 140 9.67 -46.72 19.57
N ASN A 141 8.41 -46.34 19.40
CA ASN A 141 7.50 -46.03 20.50
C ASN A 141 6.71 -47.25 21.00
N GLY A 142 6.97 -48.45 20.47
CA GLY A 142 6.30 -49.68 20.91
C GLY A 142 4.84 -49.81 20.45
N GLU A 143 4.36 -48.95 19.56
CA GLU A 143 3.01 -49.00 18.97
C GLU A 143 2.89 -50.04 17.86
N HIS A 144 3.97 -50.75 17.55
CA HIS A 144 4.00 -51.88 16.61
C HIS A 144 3.62 -53.22 17.29
N ALA A 145 3.33 -53.23 18.60
CA ALA A 145 3.09 -54.44 19.37
C ALA A 145 1.60 -54.59 19.75
N GLU A 146 0.82 -55.24 18.88
CA GLU A 146 -0.29 -56.05 19.40
C GLU A 146 0.35 -57.23 20.15
N LYS A 147 0.38 -57.13 21.50
CA LYS A 147 0.94 -58.08 22.50
C LYS A 147 2.40 -57.89 22.94
N ASP A 148 2.72 -56.76 23.57
CA ASP A 148 3.84 -56.71 24.53
C ASP A 148 3.30 -56.39 25.94
N GLU A 149 3.18 -57.41 26.78
CA GLU A 149 3.11 -57.23 28.23
C GLU A 149 4.38 -56.49 28.65
N ARG A 150 4.26 -55.20 29.02
CA ARG A 150 5.39 -54.32 29.39
C ARG A 150 6.33 -55.04 30.36
N LYS A 151 7.52 -55.43 29.88
CA LYS A 151 8.60 -55.96 30.72
C LYS A 151 9.01 -54.86 31.70
N LYS A 152 8.62 -54.99 32.98
CA LYS A 152 9.03 -54.06 34.05
C LYS A 152 10.50 -54.27 34.35
N PHE A 153 11.32 -53.25 34.10
CA PHE A 153 12.73 -53.24 34.51
C PHE A 153 12.81 -52.75 35.96
N ILE A 154 13.54 -53.50 36.82
CA ILE A 154 13.53 -53.28 38.27
C ILE A 154 14.64 -52.31 38.70
N MET A 155 15.87 -52.50 38.25
CA MET A 155 17.04 -51.69 38.68
C MET A 155 18.23 -51.83 37.72
N PRO A 156 19.21 -50.90 37.72
CA PRO A 156 20.45 -51.05 36.96
C PRO A 156 21.25 -52.28 37.41
N CYS A 157 21.99 -52.88 36.47
CA CYS A 157 22.83 -54.04 36.75
C CYS A 157 24.07 -53.65 37.58
N PRO A 158 24.38 -54.35 38.67
CA PRO A 158 25.57 -54.09 39.50
C PRO A 158 26.88 -54.67 38.92
N GLY A 159 26.83 -55.36 37.77
CA GLY A 159 28.01 -55.96 37.15
C GLY A 159 29.04 -54.92 36.69
N GLN A 160 30.33 -55.21 36.89
CA GLN A 160 31.40 -54.30 36.47
C GLN A 160 31.30 -53.99 34.98
N ASN A 161 31.25 -52.68 34.64
CA ASN A 161 31.12 -52.16 33.28
C ASN A 161 29.84 -52.57 32.51
N CYS A 162 28.80 -53.05 33.18
CA CYS A 162 27.50 -53.30 32.53
C CYS A 162 26.59 -52.08 32.61
N LYS A 163 26.05 -51.64 31.48
CA LYS A 163 25.07 -50.54 31.38
C LYS A 163 23.62 -51.03 31.26
N GLY A 164 23.37 -52.28 31.65
CA GLY A 164 22.09 -52.95 31.48
C GLY A 164 21.15 -52.78 32.67
N TYR A 165 19.91 -53.23 32.49
CA TYR A 165 18.88 -53.24 33.51
C TYR A 165 18.42 -54.66 33.81
N LEU A 166 18.04 -54.90 35.07
CA LEU A 166 17.47 -56.16 35.51
C LEU A 166 15.99 -56.26 35.12
N SER A 167 15.59 -57.41 34.57
CA SER A 167 14.19 -57.75 34.33
C SER A 167 13.45 -58.09 35.63
N SER A 168 12.14 -58.37 35.56
CA SER A 168 11.34 -58.84 36.72
C SER A 168 11.91 -60.08 37.43
N GLN A 169 12.78 -60.84 36.76
CA GLN A 169 13.45 -62.02 37.31
C GLN A 169 14.84 -61.71 37.90
N TYR A 170 15.17 -60.43 38.10
CA TYR A 170 16.49 -59.96 38.55
C TYR A 170 17.66 -60.45 37.67
N LYS A 171 17.39 -60.64 36.37
CA LYS A 171 18.38 -61.01 35.34
C LYS A 171 18.71 -59.80 34.48
N CYS A 172 19.98 -59.51 34.27
CA CYS A 172 20.41 -58.49 33.31
C CYS A 172 20.34 -59.05 31.89
N GLU A 173 19.63 -58.39 30.97
CA GLU A 173 19.58 -58.84 29.57
C GLU A 173 20.86 -58.53 28.77
N LEU A 174 21.72 -57.61 29.24
CA LEU A 174 22.98 -57.28 28.56
C LEU A 174 24.12 -58.23 28.94
N CYS A 175 24.46 -58.32 30.23
CA CYS A 175 25.56 -59.17 30.69
C CYS A 175 25.11 -60.56 31.17
N LYS A 176 23.81 -60.86 31.13
CA LYS A 176 23.21 -62.14 31.52
C LYS A 176 23.40 -62.58 32.99
N LEU A 177 23.98 -61.73 33.84
CA LEU A 177 24.10 -61.98 35.28
C LEU A 177 22.74 -61.97 35.99
N TYR A 178 22.62 -62.81 37.00
CA TYR A 178 21.54 -62.84 37.97
C TYR A 178 21.97 -62.13 39.25
N VAL A 179 21.04 -61.39 39.84
CA VAL A 179 21.23 -60.62 41.07
C VAL A 179 20.21 -61.08 42.09
N CYS A 180 20.61 -61.15 43.36
CA CYS A 180 19.72 -61.54 44.43
C CYS A 180 18.65 -60.45 44.66
N PRO A 181 17.35 -60.80 44.67
CA PRO A 181 16.27 -59.84 44.93
C PRO A 181 16.30 -59.28 46.35
N ASP A 182 16.89 -60.01 47.29
CA ASP A 182 16.82 -59.71 48.71
C ASP A 182 18.00 -58.83 49.19
N CYS A 183 19.23 -59.13 48.76
CA CYS A 183 20.44 -58.40 49.16
C CYS A 183 21.10 -57.57 48.04
N PHE A 184 20.64 -57.69 46.78
CA PHE A 184 21.18 -57.03 45.58
C PHE A 184 22.63 -57.41 45.18
N GLU A 185 23.18 -58.48 45.72
CA GLU A 185 24.48 -59.01 45.29
C GLU A 185 24.37 -59.86 44.01
N ILE A 186 25.48 -59.95 43.28
CA ILE A 186 25.58 -60.76 42.06
C ILE A 186 25.59 -62.24 42.48
N ILE A 187 24.62 -63.02 42.00
CA ILE A 187 24.57 -64.47 42.20
C ILE A 187 25.55 -65.16 41.25
N GLY A 188 25.55 -64.76 39.97
CA GLY A 188 26.34 -65.41 38.91
C GLY A 188 25.63 -65.39 37.56
N TYR A 189 25.99 -66.31 36.66
CA TYR A 189 25.35 -66.43 35.32
C TYR A 189 24.17 -67.39 35.31
N THR A 190 24.01 -68.17 36.39
CA THR A 190 22.87 -69.08 36.58
C THR A 190 22.16 -68.78 37.90
N LYS A 191 20.85 -69.02 37.94
CA LYS A 191 20.01 -68.74 39.13
C LYS A 191 20.22 -69.76 40.26
N GLU A 192 20.87 -70.89 39.95
CA GLU A 192 21.01 -72.07 40.82
C GLU A 192 22.34 -72.09 41.58
N GLU A 193 23.20 -71.08 41.38
CA GLU A 193 24.43 -70.91 42.16
C GLU A 193 24.11 -70.62 43.64
N VAL A 194 24.82 -71.29 44.55
CA VAL A 194 24.59 -71.20 46.00
C VAL A 194 24.92 -69.79 46.49
N HIS A 195 23.89 -68.99 46.74
CA HIS A 195 24.01 -67.64 47.29
C HIS A 195 23.41 -67.58 48.70
N LEU A 196 24.24 -67.30 49.70
CA LEU A 196 23.84 -67.05 51.09
C LEU A 196 23.92 -65.55 51.36
N CYS A 197 22.78 -64.92 51.64
CA CYS A 197 22.73 -63.48 51.92
C CYS A 197 23.39 -63.18 53.28
N ASN A 198 24.28 -62.18 53.31
CA ASN A 198 24.75 -61.60 54.55
C ASN A 198 23.63 -60.75 55.20
N GLU A 199 23.45 -60.88 56.52
CA GLU A 199 22.43 -60.16 57.28
C GLU A 199 22.57 -58.63 57.18
N ASP A 200 23.80 -58.11 57.10
CA ASP A 200 24.04 -56.66 57.00
C ASP A 200 23.60 -56.09 55.64
N ASN A 201 23.74 -56.90 54.59
CA ASN A 201 23.35 -56.53 53.23
C ASN A 201 21.83 -56.63 53.04
N LEU A 202 21.16 -57.55 53.75
CA LEU A 202 19.70 -57.60 53.83
C LEU A 202 19.12 -56.36 54.50
N LYS A 203 19.65 -55.97 55.67
CA LYS A 203 19.21 -54.77 56.41
C LYS A 203 19.44 -53.50 55.58
N SER A 204 20.57 -53.41 54.90
CA SER A 204 20.90 -52.29 54.02
C SER A 204 19.99 -52.22 52.78
N ALA A 205 19.74 -53.36 52.13
CA ALA A 205 18.83 -53.45 51.00
C ALA A 205 17.37 -53.12 51.38
N GLU A 206 16.94 -53.53 52.58
CA GLU A 206 15.62 -53.19 53.13
C GLU A 206 15.47 -51.69 53.40
N LEU A 207 16.48 -51.06 54.00
CA LEU A 207 16.51 -49.61 54.23
C LEU A 207 16.44 -48.83 52.90
N ILE A 208 17.23 -49.24 51.90
CA ILE A 208 17.21 -48.65 50.55
C ILE A 208 15.83 -48.85 49.90
N LYS A 209 15.20 -50.03 50.05
CA LYS A 209 13.83 -50.30 49.56
C LYS A 209 12.80 -49.39 50.21
N LYS A 210 12.96 -49.07 51.49
CA LYS A 210 12.03 -48.23 52.26
C LYS A 210 12.16 -46.74 51.94
N GLU A 211 13.39 -46.25 51.75
CA GLU A 211 13.66 -44.80 51.68
C GLU A 211 13.71 -44.24 50.25
N THR A 212 13.87 -45.10 49.23
CA THR A 212 14.03 -44.66 47.84
C THR A 212 12.92 -45.16 46.93
N LYS A 213 12.64 -44.40 45.87
CA LYS A 213 11.76 -44.84 44.77
C LYS A 213 12.54 -44.86 43.46
N GLY A 214 12.31 -45.88 42.64
CA GLY A 214 12.90 -45.98 41.31
C GLY A 214 12.31 -44.94 40.35
N CYS A 215 13.16 -44.30 39.55
CA CYS A 215 12.72 -43.48 38.43
C CYS A 215 11.85 -44.32 37.47
N PRO A 216 10.69 -43.84 37.03
CA PRO A 216 9.79 -44.62 36.17
C PRO A 216 10.34 -44.87 34.76
N GLN A 217 11.33 -44.10 34.33
CA GLN A 217 11.96 -44.26 33.02
C GLN A 217 13.22 -45.13 33.06
N CYS A 218 14.07 -44.95 34.09
CA CYS A 218 15.39 -45.57 34.13
C CYS A 218 15.68 -46.39 35.38
N GLY A 219 14.72 -46.61 36.28
CA GLY A 219 14.86 -47.50 37.45
C GLY A 219 15.88 -47.06 38.52
N VAL A 220 16.62 -45.97 38.31
CA VAL A 220 17.57 -45.42 39.30
C VAL A 220 16.81 -45.02 40.56
N ARG A 221 17.27 -45.50 41.71
CA ARG A 221 16.70 -45.17 43.02
C ARG A 221 17.02 -43.73 43.37
N ILE A 222 15.96 -42.92 43.52
CA ILE A 222 16.04 -41.52 43.91
C ILE A 222 15.55 -41.43 45.35
N PHE A 223 16.22 -40.63 46.17
CA PHE A 223 15.81 -40.29 47.54
C PHE A 223 15.13 -38.91 47.54
N LYS A 224 14.10 -38.71 48.37
CA LYS A 224 13.38 -37.44 48.45
C LYS A 224 13.58 -36.80 49.84
N ILE A 225 14.31 -35.68 49.86
CA ILE A 225 14.56 -34.86 51.06
C ILE A 225 13.45 -33.80 51.19
N SER A 226 12.23 -34.22 51.50
CA SER A 226 11.03 -33.35 51.64
C SER A 226 10.67 -32.48 50.40
N GLY A 227 9.52 -31.81 50.40
CA GLY A 227 9.13 -30.87 49.33
C GLY A 227 8.15 -31.40 48.26
N CYS A 228 8.10 -30.71 47.12
CA CYS A 228 7.09 -30.87 46.05
C CYS A 228 7.05 -32.30 45.48
N ASP A 229 5.91 -32.71 44.92
CA ASP A 229 5.74 -34.01 44.27
C ASP A 229 6.54 -34.15 42.96
N GLN A 230 6.88 -33.04 42.32
CA GLN A 230 7.58 -33.04 41.03
C GLN A 230 9.09 -33.29 41.18
N MET A 231 9.54 -34.45 40.72
CA MET A 231 10.94 -34.86 40.72
C MET A 231 11.55 -34.71 39.32
N TRP A 232 12.86 -34.45 39.27
CA TRP A 232 13.65 -34.42 38.05
C TRP A 232 14.80 -35.42 38.19
N CYS A 233 14.87 -36.39 37.28
CA CYS A 233 16.00 -37.31 37.24
C CYS A 233 17.21 -36.62 36.59
N THR A 234 18.29 -36.45 37.34
CA THR A 234 19.54 -35.85 36.83
C THR A 234 20.27 -36.76 35.85
N GLU A 235 20.01 -38.07 35.86
CA GLU A 235 20.63 -39.02 34.93
C GLU A 235 19.93 -39.00 33.57
N CYS A 236 18.63 -39.28 33.53
CA CYS A 236 17.89 -39.41 32.28
C CYS A 236 17.11 -38.15 31.85
N LYS A 237 17.20 -37.06 32.63
CA LYS A 237 16.59 -35.74 32.35
C LYS A 237 15.08 -35.81 32.13
N VAL A 238 14.40 -36.60 32.97
CA VAL A 238 12.94 -36.78 32.93
C VAL A 238 12.30 -36.19 34.19
N ALA A 239 11.24 -35.41 34.01
CA ALA A 239 10.35 -34.98 35.07
C ALA A 239 9.28 -36.05 35.36
N PHE A 240 9.01 -36.34 36.63
CA PHE A 240 7.97 -37.31 37.03
C PHE A 240 7.37 -36.98 38.40
N SER A 241 6.21 -37.55 38.69
CA SER A 241 5.54 -37.42 40.00
C SER A 241 6.05 -38.46 41.00
N TRP A 242 6.49 -38.04 42.18
CA TRP A 242 6.98 -38.92 43.25
C TRP A 242 5.91 -39.82 43.85
N THR A 243 4.67 -39.33 43.94
CA THR A 243 3.54 -40.06 44.51
C THR A 243 2.98 -41.08 43.52
N SER A 244 2.82 -40.70 42.25
CA SER A 244 2.18 -41.55 41.23
C SER A 244 3.15 -42.32 40.33
N GLY A 245 4.44 -41.96 40.30
CA GLY A 245 5.43 -42.56 39.41
C GLY A 245 5.19 -42.26 37.92
N LYS A 246 4.30 -41.33 37.55
CA LYS A 246 4.02 -40.99 36.15
C LYS A 246 4.97 -39.92 35.62
N VAL A 247 5.46 -40.11 34.41
CA VAL A 247 6.28 -39.11 33.68
C VAL A 247 5.42 -37.91 33.30
N ILE A 248 5.96 -36.71 33.51
CA ILE A 248 5.29 -35.43 33.25
C ILE A 248 5.77 -34.93 31.89
N ILE A 249 4.86 -34.91 30.91
CA ILE A 249 5.21 -34.64 29.49
C ILE A 249 4.75 -33.25 29.02
N ASN A 250 3.80 -32.60 29.70
CA ASN A 250 3.21 -31.32 29.26
C ASN A 250 2.88 -30.37 30.42
N ALA A 251 3.76 -30.26 31.41
CA ALA A 251 3.58 -29.32 32.52
C ALA A 251 4.84 -28.52 32.80
N VAL A 252 4.66 -27.33 33.37
CA VAL A 252 5.79 -26.47 33.76
C VAL A 252 6.63 -27.20 34.81
N ILE A 253 7.93 -27.32 34.53
CA ILE A 253 8.88 -28.01 35.40
C ILE A 253 9.40 -26.98 36.41
N HIS A 254 9.02 -27.15 37.66
CA HIS A 254 9.38 -26.30 38.79
C HIS A 254 10.51 -26.91 39.66
N ASN A 255 11.14 -28.00 39.21
CA ASN A 255 12.25 -28.62 39.92
C ASN A 255 13.55 -27.78 39.78
N PRO A 256 14.26 -27.43 40.87
CA PRO A 256 15.47 -26.60 40.81
C PRO A 256 16.58 -27.12 39.87
N HIS A 257 16.74 -28.45 39.76
CA HIS A 257 17.74 -29.05 38.87
C HIS A 257 17.45 -28.86 37.37
N PHE A 258 16.21 -28.50 37.01
CA PHE A 258 15.82 -28.19 35.64
C PHE A 258 16.27 -26.78 35.21
N TYR A 259 16.09 -25.77 36.06
CA TYR A 259 16.47 -24.38 35.72
C TYR A 259 17.98 -24.19 35.63
N GLN A 260 18.74 -24.90 36.46
CA GLN A 260 20.20 -24.91 36.41
C GLN A 260 20.72 -25.41 35.05
N TYR A 261 19.99 -26.29 34.36
CA TYR A 261 20.32 -26.77 33.03
C TYR A 261 20.01 -25.75 31.92
N MET A 262 18.96 -24.94 32.06
CA MET A 262 18.57 -23.95 31.06
C MET A 262 19.45 -22.70 31.05
N GLN A 263 19.92 -22.24 32.21
CA GLN A 263 20.77 -21.03 32.32
C GLN A 263 22.12 -21.20 31.61
N ASN A 264 22.64 -22.42 31.54
CA ASN A 264 23.92 -22.69 30.87
C ASN A 264 23.83 -22.67 29.33
N ASN A 265 22.63 -22.54 28.74
CA ASN A 265 22.40 -22.86 27.31
C ASN A 265 21.85 -21.72 26.43
N SER A 266 21.62 -20.49 26.93
CA SER A 266 20.99 -19.41 26.14
C SER A 266 21.87 -18.17 26.03
N SER A 267 22.33 -17.85 24.81
CA SER A 267 23.12 -16.66 24.47
C SER A 267 22.31 -15.69 23.58
N GLY A 268 22.20 -14.42 23.96
CA GLY A 268 21.96 -13.32 23.02
C GLY A 268 20.80 -12.38 23.33
N GLY A 269 21.00 -11.07 23.07
CA GLY A 269 19.90 -10.11 23.03
C GLY A 269 20.34 -8.70 22.61
N VAL A 270 20.28 -8.37 21.31
CA VAL A 270 19.82 -7.09 20.74
C VAL A 270 19.44 -7.32 19.26
N ALA A 271 18.32 -6.74 18.80
CA ALA A 271 17.89 -6.73 17.39
C ALA A 271 18.07 -5.34 16.74
N PRO A 272 18.39 -5.22 15.43
CA PRO A 272 18.65 -3.94 14.77
C PRO A 272 17.39 -3.32 14.12
N ARG A 273 17.45 -2.01 13.85
CA ARG A 273 16.35 -1.16 13.34
C ARG A 273 16.12 -1.25 11.82
N ASN A 274 14.92 -0.80 11.40
CA ASN A 274 14.36 -0.97 10.06
C ASN A 274 14.69 0.15 9.05
N PRO A 275 14.68 -0.15 7.73
CA PRO A 275 14.90 0.79 6.63
C PRO A 275 13.59 1.47 6.16
N GLY A 276 13.61 2.78 5.92
CA GLY A 276 12.46 3.52 5.36
C GLY A 276 12.46 5.03 5.59
N ASP A 277 13.62 5.65 5.81
CA ASP A 277 13.69 7.09 6.07
C ASP A 277 13.62 7.88 4.75
N VAL A 278 12.78 8.92 4.69
CA VAL A 278 12.56 9.74 3.48
C VAL A 278 12.83 11.20 3.80
N LEU A 279 13.59 11.85 2.92
CA LEU A 279 13.95 13.28 2.98
C LEU A 279 13.19 14.10 1.91
N CYS A 280 12.88 15.35 2.29
CA CYS A 280 12.35 16.52 1.55
C CYS A 280 10.82 16.80 1.60
N GLY A 281 10.48 18.06 1.91
CA GLY A 281 9.21 18.51 2.52
C GLY A 281 7.98 18.59 1.62
N GLY A 282 7.47 17.44 1.19
CA GLY A 282 6.19 17.29 0.49
C GLY A 282 4.97 17.76 1.30
N LEU A 283 3.77 17.26 0.96
CA LEU A 283 2.55 17.57 1.69
C LEU A 283 2.78 17.46 3.20
N LEU A 284 2.29 18.45 3.94
CA LEU A 284 2.47 18.59 5.38
C LEU A 284 2.40 17.23 6.07
N ALA A 285 3.53 16.78 6.61
CA ALA A 285 3.64 15.45 7.17
C ALA A 285 2.63 15.25 8.31
N HIS A 286 2.20 14.01 8.53
CA HIS A 286 1.15 13.70 9.49
C HIS A 286 1.42 14.26 10.91
N HIS A 287 2.69 14.35 11.33
CA HIS A 287 3.05 14.95 12.61
C HIS A 287 2.76 16.46 12.68
N ASN A 288 3.04 17.20 11.61
CA ASN A 288 2.75 18.63 11.51
C ASN A 288 1.25 18.90 11.30
N LEU A 289 0.55 18.03 10.56
CA LEU A 289 -0.91 18.09 10.50
C LEU A 289 -1.52 17.91 11.90
N LYS A 290 -1.01 16.95 12.68
CA LYS A 290 -1.46 16.72 14.06
C LYS A 290 -1.26 17.94 14.96
N PHE A 291 -0.26 18.77 14.72
CA PHE A 291 -0.12 20.06 15.43
C PHE A 291 -1.32 20.98 15.18
N ILE A 292 -1.71 21.18 13.91
CA ILE A 292 -2.89 21.98 13.52
C ILE A 292 -4.17 21.39 14.15
N GLN A 293 -4.31 20.07 14.11
CA GLN A 293 -5.47 19.37 14.70
C GLN A 293 -5.51 19.52 16.23
N ASN A 294 -4.36 19.43 16.91
CA ASN A 294 -4.28 19.61 18.36
C ASN A 294 -4.67 21.03 18.78
N LEU A 295 -4.38 22.04 17.94
CA LEU A 295 -4.83 23.41 18.19
C LEU A 295 -6.37 23.49 18.15
N LEU A 296 -7.02 22.90 17.15
CA LEU A 296 -8.48 22.80 17.07
C LEU A 296 -9.09 22.04 18.26
N ILE A 297 -8.48 20.92 18.66
CA ILE A 297 -8.93 20.14 19.84
C ILE A 297 -8.80 20.98 21.12
N SER A 298 -7.72 21.74 21.26
CA SER A 298 -7.50 22.60 22.42
C SER A 298 -8.52 23.74 22.47
N ILE A 299 -8.87 24.32 21.32
CA ILE A 299 -9.95 25.31 21.20
C ILE A 299 -11.29 24.70 21.59
N ASN A 300 -11.60 23.48 21.12
CA ASN A 300 -12.85 22.79 21.46
C ASN A 300 -12.97 22.56 22.98
N LYS A 301 -11.91 22.10 23.63
CA LYS A 301 -11.90 21.92 25.10
C LYS A 301 -12.11 23.23 25.86
N LYS A 302 -11.57 24.35 25.37
CA LYS A 302 -11.85 25.67 25.96
C LYS A 302 -13.31 26.05 25.82
N LEU A 303 -13.92 25.74 24.68
CA LEU A 303 -15.33 26.01 24.46
C LEU A 303 -16.22 25.21 25.38
N ASP A 304 -15.95 23.91 25.58
CA ASP A 304 -16.72 23.08 26.52
C ASP A 304 -16.81 23.72 27.91
N VAL A 305 -15.74 24.39 28.36
CA VAL A 305 -15.71 25.15 29.62
C VAL A 305 -16.48 26.48 29.50
N ILE A 306 -16.31 27.23 28.41
CA ILE A 306 -17.03 28.50 28.16
C ILE A 306 -18.55 28.31 28.12
N TYR A 307 -19.04 27.20 27.54
CA TYR A 307 -20.47 26.88 27.46
C TYR A 307 -21.14 26.61 28.81
N THR A 308 -20.35 26.32 29.84
CA THR A 308 -20.86 26.24 31.23
C THR A 308 -21.01 27.62 31.90
N MET A 309 -20.59 28.71 31.23
CA MET A 309 -20.60 30.09 31.73
C MET A 309 -21.21 31.07 30.71
N PRO A 310 -22.51 31.44 30.84
CA PRO A 310 -23.24 32.24 29.84
C PRO A 310 -22.58 33.58 29.47
N ALA A 311 -21.93 34.27 30.42
CA ALA A 311 -21.26 35.55 30.16
C ALA A 311 -20.02 35.41 29.26
N LYS A 312 -19.22 34.35 29.44
CA LYS A 312 -18.03 34.08 28.60
C LYS A 312 -18.42 33.60 27.22
N LEU A 313 -19.55 32.92 27.10
CA LEU A 313 -20.09 32.49 25.82
C LEU A 313 -20.44 33.69 24.93
N ILE A 314 -21.14 34.69 25.49
CA ILE A 314 -21.50 35.91 24.76
C ILE A 314 -20.24 36.67 24.31
N GLU A 315 -19.22 36.75 25.18
CA GLU A 315 -17.94 37.40 24.85
C GLU A 315 -17.21 36.70 23.69
N PHE A 316 -17.15 35.36 23.71
CA PHE A 316 -16.55 34.57 22.65
C PHE A 316 -17.33 34.63 21.34
N GLU A 317 -18.67 34.55 21.38
CA GLU A 317 -19.52 34.70 20.20
C GLU A 317 -19.38 36.08 19.57
N ASN A 318 -19.28 37.15 20.37
CA ASN A 318 -19.01 38.50 19.86
C ASN A 318 -17.65 38.58 19.15
N GLN A 319 -16.62 37.90 19.67
CA GLN A 319 -15.32 37.84 19.01
C GLN A 319 -15.35 37.00 17.73
N LEU A 320 -16.01 35.85 17.71
CA LEU A 320 -16.22 35.08 16.47
C LEU A 320 -16.97 35.90 15.43
N ASN A 321 -18.04 36.58 15.84
CA ASN A 321 -18.88 37.39 14.97
C ASN A 321 -18.20 38.68 14.50
N SER A 322 -17.09 39.08 15.14
CA SER A 322 -16.27 40.22 14.70
C SER A 322 -15.59 39.96 13.36
N ASP A 323 -15.37 38.69 13.01
CA ASP A 323 -14.83 38.27 11.73
C ASP A 323 -15.97 37.79 10.82
N VAL A 324 -16.30 38.58 9.81
CA VAL A 324 -17.41 38.32 8.88
C VAL A 324 -17.26 36.97 8.18
N VAL A 325 -16.03 36.59 7.78
CA VAL A 325 -15.76 35.37 7.03
C VAL A 325 -16.00 34.14 7.91
N VAL A 326 -15.51 34.19 9.16
CA VAL A 326 -15.73 33.12 10.13
C VAL A 326 -17.20 33.03 10.52
N ARG A 327 -17.85 34.17 10.80
CA ARG A 327 -19.27 34.24 11.14
C ARG A 327 -20.16 33.60 10.08
N ASP A 328 -19.97 33.98 8.83
CA ASP A 328 -20.82 33.51 7.73
C ASP A 328 -20.63 32.00 7.53
N PHE A 329 -19.38 31.52 7.62
CA PHE A 329 -19.07 30.08 7.55
C PHE A 329 -19.69 29.29 8.70
N VAL A 330 -19.55 29.78 9.94
CA VAL A 330 -20.13 29.14 11.14
C VAL A 330 -21.66 29.16 11.09
N THR A 331 -22.27 30.22 10.55
CA THR A 331 -23.74 30.32 10.39
C THR A 331 -24.25 29.27 9.41
N ASN A 332 -23.57 29.09 8.27
CA ASN A 332 -23.91 28.03 7.30
C ASN A 332 -23.73 26.62 7.89
N LEU A 333 -22.74 26.42 8.77
CA LEU A 333 -22.55 25.17 9.51
C LEU A 333 -23.70 24.90 10.50
N LYS A 334 -24.14 25.91 11.25
CA LYS A 334 -25.25 25.78 12.22
C LYS A 334 -26.55 25.33 11.56
N SER A 335 -26.85 25.84 10.36
CA SER A 335 -28.03 25.39 9.59
C SER A 335 -27.96 23.94 9.12
N TYR A 336 -26.78 23.34 9.05
CA TYR A 336 -26.57 22.00 8.49
C TYR A 336 -26.68 20.89 9.55
N PHE A 337 -26.24 21.14 10.79
CA PHE A 337 -26.13 20.09 11.82
C PHE A 337 -27.17 20.16 12.94
N ASP A 338 -28.09 21.13 12.93
CA ASP A 338 -29.18 21.29 13.92
C ASP A 338 -28.68 21.26 15.39
N THR A 339 -27.51 21.85 15.66
CA THR A 339 -26.94 21.95 17.01
C THR A 339 -26.43 23.35 17.35
N SER A 340 -26.55 23.74 18.62
CA SER A 340 -26.16 25.07 19.14
C SER A 340 -24.65 25.26 19.38
N TYR A 341 -23.83 24.21 19.26
CA TYR A 341 -22.40 24.25 19.61
C TYR A 341 -21.50 24.58 18.41
N PRO A 342 -20.35 25.24 18.59
CA PRO A 342 -19.44 25.57 17.51
C PRO A 342 -18.82 24.28 17.03
N HIS A 343 -19.11 23.96 15.79
CA HIS A 343 -18.63 22.83 15.00
C HIS A 343 -17.11 22.83 14.76
N ILE A 344 -16.28 23.18 15.76
CA ILE A 344 -14.82 23.23 15.63
C ILE A 344 -14.21 21.85 15.33
N LEU A 345 -14.87 20.78 15.77
CA LEU A 345 -14.55 19.43 15.31
C LEU A 345 -14.81 19.23 13.81
N THR A 346 -15.79 19.92 13.22
CA THR A 346 -16.04 19.89 11.77
C THR A 346 -14.89 20.53 11.00
N PHE A 347 -14.24 21.59 11.51
CA PHE A 347 -13.01 22.13 10.91
C PHE A 347 -11.89 21.08 10.85
N ASN A 348 -11.75 20.28 11.90
CA ASN A 348 -10.77 19.19 11.92
C ASN A 348 -11.11 18.12 10.87
N THR A 349 -12.38 17.74 10.76
CA THR A 349 -12.85 16.82 9.72
C THR A 349 -12.62 17.35 8.31
N ILE A 350 -12.93 18.63 8.06
CA ILE A 350 -12.70 19.28 6.76
C ILE A 350 -11.22 19.27 6.40
N LEU A 351 -10.35 19.72 7.31
CA LEU A 351 -8.91 19.76 7.05
C LEU A 351 -8.32 18.37 6.84
N HIS A 352 -8.80 17.38 7.60
CA HIS A 352 -8.38 15.99 7.41
C HIS A 352 -8.80 15.46 6.03
N ASN A 353 -10.05 15.68 5.63
CA ASN A 353 -10.57 15.28 4.32
C ASN A 353 -9.83 15.99 3.18
N LEU A 354 -9.57 17.29 3.33
CA LEU A 354 -8.83 18.10 2.36
C LEU A 354 -7.38 17.61 2.22
N HIS A 355 -6.70 17.35 3.33
CA HIS A 355 -5.33 16.81 3.33
C HIS A 355 -5.27 15.45 2.63
N ARG A 356 -6.18 14.54 2.99
CA ARG A 356 -6.29 13.21 2.36
C ARG A 356 -6.56 13.34 0.86
N PHE A 357 -7.42 14.26 0.46
CA PHE A 357 -7.73 14.52 -0.94
C PHE A 357 -6.51 15.03 -1.71
N ILE A 358 -5.81 16.05 -1.21
CA ILE A 358 -4.57 16.56 -1.83
C ILE A 358 -3.50 15.48 -1.91
N ASN A 359 -3.38 14.65 -0.87
CA ASN A 359 -2.47 13.51 -0.87
C ASN A 359 -2.79 12.52 -2.00
N HIS A 360 -4.07 12.23 -2.21
CA HIS A 360 -4.53 11.35 -3.30
C HIS A 360 -4.20 11.96 -4.67
N ILE A 361 -4.56 13.22 -4.90
CA ILE A 361 -4.23 13.92 -6.16
C ILE A 361 -2.72 13.87 -6.43
N THR A 362 -1.90 14.16 -5.42
CA THR A 362 -0.45 14.26 -5.55
C THR A 362 0.21 12.91 -5.81
N ASN A 363 -0.11 11.91 -5.01
CA ASN A 363 0.63 10.64 -5.01
C ASN A 363 -0.04 9.54 -5.85
N VAL A 364 -1.28 9.75 -6.30
CA VAL A 364 -2.02 8.78 -7.12
C VAL A 364 -2.31 9.35 -8.51
N ASP A 365 -3.12 10.41 -8.60
CA ASP A 365 -3.62 10.90 -9.88
C ASP A 365 -2.52 11.52 -10.74
N LEU A 366 -1.70 12.40 -10.14
CA LEU A 366 -0.60 13.08 -10.81
C LEU A 366 0.46 12.08 -11.28
N GLU A 367 0.85 11.13 -10.42
CA GLU A 367 1.83 10.09 -10.76
C GLU A 367 1.30 9.12 -11.82
N GLN A 368 -0.01 8.80 -11.79
CA GLN A 368 -0.62 8.01 -12.85
C GLN A 368 -0.59 8.76 -14.19
N CYS A 369 -0.90 10.06 -14.21
CA CYS A 369 -0.84 10.88 -15.43
C CYS A 369 0.59 10.95 -15.97
N ARG A 370 1.59 11.22 -15.11
CA ARG A 370 3.02 11.27 -15.49
C ARG A 370 3.49 9.97 -16.13
N ARG A 371 3.19 8.83 -15.51
CA ARG A 371 3.51 7.51 -16.08
C ARG A 371 2.83 7.31 -17.43
N ARG A 372 1.52 7.57 -17.52
CA ARG A 372 0.79 7.44 -18.79
C ARG A 372 1.36 8.32 -19.90
N VAL A 373 1.73 9.57 -19.62
CA VAL A 373 2.32 10.46 -20.62
C VAL A 373 3.63 9.90 -21.16
N ARG A 374 4.48 9.37 -20.27
CA ARG A 374 5.77 8.76 -20.61
C ARG A 374 5.58 7.48 -21.42
N ASP A 375 4.78 6.54 -20.91
CA ASP A 375 4.65 5.21 -21.47
C ASP A 375 3.97 5.26 -22.85
N LEU A 376 2.98 6.14 -23.02
CA LEU A 376 2.25 6.29 -24.29
C LEU A 376 3.00 7.13 -25.34
N LEU A 377 4.16 7.69 -24.99
CA LEU A 377 5.04 8.34 -25.96
C LEU A 377 5.93 7.34 -26.69
N ASN A 378 6.32 6.25 -26.01
CA ASN A 378 7.16 5.21 -26.58
C ASN A 378 6.29 4.17 -27.33
N HIS A 379 6.57 3.98 -28.61
CA HIS A 379 5.89 3.00 -29.46
C HIS A 379 6.81 1.86 -29.90
N ASP A 380 8.05 1.79 -29.41
CA ASP A 380 9.09 0.89 -29.91
C ASP A 380 8.61 -0.57 -29.85
N ALA A 381 8.00 -0.99 -28.74
CA ALA A 381 7.44 -2.34 -28.60
C ALA A 381 6.33 -2.64 -29.63
N LEU A 382 5.46 -1.66 -29.93
CA LEU A 382 4.40 -1.81 -30.93
C LEU A 382 4.99 -1.90 -32.35
N THR A 383 6.03 -1.13 -32.62
CA THR A 383 6.73 -1.13 -33.91
C THR A 383 7.53 -2.41 -34.09
N VAL A 384 8.15 -2.95 -33.04
CA VAL A 384 8.81 -4.28 -33.06
C VAL A 384 7.81 -5.39 -33.40
N GLN A 385 6.62 -5.39 -32.80
CA GLN A 385 5.55 -6.34 -33.16
C GLN A 385 5.16 -6.24 -34.64
N TYR A 386 5.12 -5.03 -35.19
CA TYR A 386 4.87 -4.82 -36.62
C TYR A 386 6.01 -5.38 -37.49
N ILE A 387 7.27 -5.12 -37.14
CA ILE A 387 8.45 -5.66 -37.85
C ILE A 387 8.47 -7.19 -37.84
N LEU A 388 8.08 -7.79 -36.71
CA LEU A 388 7.98 -9.25 -36.55
C LEU A 388 6.74 -9.85 -37.22
N ASN A 389 5.96 -9.08 -37.97
CA ASN A 389 4.70 -9.48 -38.60
C ASN A 389 3.62 -9.99 -37.62
N GLN A 390 3.72 -9.63 -36.34
CA GLN A 390 2.72 -9.96 -35.31
C GLN A 390 1.55 -8.97 -35.30
N LYS A 391 1.73 -7.80 -35.93
CA LYS A 391 0.72 -6.72 -36.01
C LYS A 391 0.67 -6.12 -37.42
N THR A 392 -0.52 -5.83 -37.94
CA THR A 392 -0.68 -5.19 -39.26
C THR A 392 -0.38 -3.69 -39.21
N LYS A 393 -0.10 -3.07 -40.38
CA LYS A 393 0.06 -1.60 -40.48
C LYS A 393 -1.18 -0.85 -39.99
N GLU A 394 -2.36 -1.39 -40.27
CA GLU A 394 -3.63 -0.78 -39.85
C GLU A 394 -3.80 -0.81 -38.34
N ASP A 395 -3.51 -1.95 -37.71
CA ASP A 395 -3.59 -2.15 -36.26
C ASP A 395 -2.55 -1.33 -35.51
N LEU A 396 -1.32 -1.24 -36.05
CA LEU A 396 -0.28 -0.36 -35.55
C LEU A 396 -0.79 1.08 -35.51
N GLY A 397 -1.38 1.56 -36.60
CA GLY A 397 -1.94 2.91 -36.65
C GLY A 397 -3.10 3.15 -35.73
N ASN A 398 -4.01 2.18 -35.60
CA ASN A 398 -5.12 2.30 -34.66
C ASN A 398 -4.59 2.42 -33.23
N THR A 399 -3.56 1.65 -32.89
CA THR A 399 -2.96 1.64 -31.55
C THR A 399 -2.20 2.96 -31.28
N ILE A 400 -1.32 3.39 -32.19
CA ILE A 400 -0.53 4.62 -32.02
C ILE A 400 -1.45 5.85 -31.93
N PHE A 401 -2.45 5.95 -32.81
CA PHE A 401 -3.38 7.08 -32.77
C PHE A 401 -4.18 7.11 -31.45
N ARG A 402 -4.62 5.94 -30.97
CA ARG A 402 -5.26 5.81 -29.65
C ARG A 402 -4.31 6.26 -28.53
N ASN A 403 -3.06 5.83 -28.57
CA ASN A 403 -2.04 6.22 -27.59
C ASN A 403 -1.79 7.73 -27.61
N ASP A 404 -1.63 8.36 -28.78
CA ASP A 404 -1.44 9.81 -28.91
C ASP A 404 -2.63 10.59 -28.32
N ASN A 405 -3.87 10.16 -28.57
CA ASN A 405 -5.05 10.80 -27.99
C ASN A 405 -5.12 10.64 -26.47
N ILE A 406 -4.86 9.45 -25.94
CA ILE A 406 -4.84 9.22 -24.50
C ILE A 406 -3.71 10.04 -23.86
N ARG A 407 -2.53 10.07 -24.48
CA ARG A 407 -1.38 10.86 -24.02
C ARG A 407 -1.71 12.35 -23.97
N LYS A 408 -2.25 12.93 -25.04
CA LYS A 408 -2.64 14.35 -25.10
C LYS A 408 -3.65 14.73 -24.01
N LYS A 409 -4.66 13.89 -23.79
CA LYS A 409 -5.57 14.05 -22.66
C LYS A 409 -4.83 14.03 -21.31
N ASN A 410 -3.92 13.07 -21.09
CA ASN A 410 -3.19 12.98 -19.82
C ASN A 410 -2.23 14.15 -19.61
N VAL A 411 -1.69 14.76 -20.67
CA VAL A 411 -0.91 16.01 -20.58
C VAL A 411 -1.80 17.14 -20.04
N GLU A 412 -3.02 17.30 -20.55
CA GLU A 412 -3.93 18.34 -20.04
C GLU A 412 -4.42 18.04 -18.61
N LEU A 413 -4.68 16.76 -18.27
CA LEU A 413 -5.01 16.37 -16.89
C LEU A 413 -3.87 16.62 -15.91
N LEU A 414 -2.63 16.37 -16.33
CA LEU A 414 -1.44 16.62 -15.53
C LEU A 414 -1.37 18.08 -15.08
N ASN A 415 -1.62 19.03 -15.99
CA ASN A 415 -1.64 20.46 -15.65
C ASN A 415 -2.71 20.80 -14.58
N VAL A 416 -3.88 20.17 -14.66
CA VAL A 416 -4.97 20.37 -13.68
C VAL A 416 -4.60 19.79 -12.32
N TYR A 417 -4.08 18.57 -12.28
CA TYR A 417 -3.70 17.90 -11.03
C TYR A 417 -2.48 18.53 -10.38
N GLU A 418 -1.53 19.04 -11.17
CA GLU A 418 -0.35 19.76 -10.68
C GLU A 418 -0.77 21.06 -10.02
N LEU A 419 -1.69 21.82 -10.63
CA LEU A 419 -2.25 23.03 -10.01
C LEU A 419 -2.95 22.73 -8.67
N LEU A 420 -3.79 21.70 -8.61
CA LEU A 420 -4.45 21.27 -7.36
C LEU A 420 -3.44 20.84 -6.29
N SER A 421 -2.44 20.06 -6.68
CA SER A 421 -1.41 19.54 -5.79
C SER A 421 -0.55 20.66 -5.21
N VAL A 422 0.02 21.52 -6.05
CA VAL A 422 0.93 22.60 -5.65
C VAL A 422 0.22 23.58 -4.72
N VAL A 423 -0.93 24.10 -5.14
CA VAL A 423 -1.70 25.06 -4.32
C VAL A 423 -2.12 24.40 -2.99
N GLY A 424 -2.56 23.14 -3.02
CA GLY A 424 -2.93 22.43 -1.79
C GLY A 424 -1.78 22.27 -0.80
N ILE A 425 -0.60 21.89 -1.30
CA ILE A 425 0.62 21.70 -0.49
C ILE A 425 1.09 23.04 0.10
N GLU A 426 1.17 24.09 -0.72
CA GLU A 426 1.60 25.42 -0.31
C GLU A 426 0.71 25.96 0.81
N ARG A 427 -0.62 25.91 0.64
CA ARG A 427 -1.56 26.44 1.63
C ARG A 427 -1.52 25.69 2.97
N PHE A 428 -1.32 24.37 2.96
CA PHE A 428 -1.11 23.62 4.20
C PHE A 428 0.20 23.98 4.89
N ASN A 429 1.27 24.16 4.14
CA ASN A 429 2.57 24.56 4.67
C ASN A 429 2.52 25.99 5.23
N GLU A 430 1.93 26.95 4.51
CA GLU A 430 1.71 28.32 4.98
C GLU A 430 0.90 28.35 6.27
N LEU A 431 -0.19 27.57 6.36
CA LEU A 431 -1.01 27.47 7.57
C LEU A 431 -0.18 26.94 8.74
N PHE A 432 0.61 25.89 8.55
CA PHE A 432 1.48 25.36 9.59
C PHE A 432 2.54 26.37 10.02
N GLU A 433 3.27 26.95 9.07
CA GLU A 433 4.37 27.89 9.30
C GLU A 433 3.90 29.15 10.05
N TYR A 434 2.71 29.64 9.74
CA TYR A 434 2.13 30.81 10.38
C TYR A 434 1.77 30.57 11.85
N PHE A 435 1.31 29.36 12.20
CA PHE A 435 0.83 29.05 13.56
C PHE A 435 1.85 28.32 14.44
N LYS A 436 2.92 27.71 13.87
CA LYS A 436 3.92 26.97 14.67
C LYS A 436 4.66 27.85 15.68
N THR A 437 4.85 29.13 15.38
CA THR A 437 5.58 30.09 16.23
C THR A 437 4.67 30.89 17.16
N LYS A 438 3.34 30.83 16.95
CA LYS A 438 2.37 31.57 17.74
C LYS A 438 1.98 30.78 18.99
N THR A 439 2.57 31.14 20.12
CA THR A 439 2.26 30.55 21.42
C THR A 439 1.19 31.36 22.15
N GLY A 440 0.14 30.68 22.60
CA GLY A 440 -0.96 31.28 23.36
C GLY A 440 -2.30 30.80 22.85
N SER A 441 -3.35 30.94 23.65
CA SER A 441 -4.72 30.67 23.20
C SER A 441 -5.64 31.76 23.75
N ASN A 442 -5.28 33.01 23.43
CA ASN A 442 -6.22 34.11 23.57
C ASN A 442 -7.26 34.03 22.45
N ASP A 443 -8.45 34.54 22.71
CA ASP A 443 -9.60 34.36 21.84
C ASP A 443 -9.38 35.01 20.45
N LYS A 444 -8.64 36.13 20.39
CA LYS A 444 -8.23 36.77 19.13
C LYS A 444 -7.40 35.85 18.22
N LEU A 445 -6.46 35.09 18.77
CA LEU A 445 -5.63 34.16 17.99
C LEU A 445 -6.46 32.97 17.49
N ILE A 446 -7.47 32.55 18.25
CA ILE A 446 -8.42 31.51 17.84
C ILE A 446 -9.23 31.97 16.63
N VAL A 447 -9.80 33.18 16.69
CA VAL A 447 -10.57 33.75 15.56
C VAL A 447 -9.69 33.89 14.32
N GLN A 448 -8.45 34.36 14.47
CA GLN A 448 -7.48 34.43 13.36
C GLN A 448 -7.18 33.05 12.77
N PHE A 449 -6.99 32.02 13.61
CA PHE A 449 -6.75 30.66 13.15
C PHE A 449 -7.93 30.11 12.35
N LEU A 450 -9.15 30.28 12.85
CA LEU A 450 -10.36 29.88 12.14
C LEU A 450 -10.50 30.65 10.82
N HIS A 451 -10.23 31.95 10.81
CA HIS A 451 -10.25 32.76 9.58
C HIS A 451 -9.34 32.18 8.50
N HIS A 452 -8.06 31.90 8.82
CA HIS A 452 -7.11 31.35 7.86
C HIS A 452 -7.57 29.98 7.32
N ILE A 453 -8.19 29.14 8.15
CA ILE A 453 -8.75 27.86 7.71
C ILE A 453 -9.93 28.07 6.76
N VAL A 454 -10.89 28.95 7.11
CA VAL A 454 -12.06 29.24 6.26
C VAL A 454 -11.63 29.80 4.91
N VAL A 455 -10.67 30.74 4.90
CA VAL A 455 -10.11 31.31 3.68
C VAL A 455 -9.48 30.22 2.82
N PHE A 456 -8.65 29.36 3.40
CA PHE A 456 -8.05 28.24 2.67
C PHE A 456 -9.12 27.32 2.04
N ILE A 457 -10.11 26.88 2.83
CA ILE A 457 -11.20 26.01 2.32
C ILE A 457 -11.94 26.70 1.17
N ASN A 458 -12.32 27.97 1.35
CA ASN A 458 -13.09 28.70 0.34
C ASN A 458 -12.31 28.89 -0.95
N GLU A 459 -11.05 29.34 -0.88
CA GLU A 459 -10.18 29.52 -2.04
C GLU A 459 -9.93 28.21 -2.76
N TYR A 460 -9.63 27.14 -2.01
CA TYR A 460 -9.38 25.82 -2.59
C TYR A 460 -10.65 25.25 -3.25
N ASN A 461 -11.83 25.49 -2.68
CA ASN A 461 -13.10 25.12 -3.31
C ASN A 461 -13.40 25.93 -4.58
N GLN A 462 -12.96 27.19 -4.67
CA GLN A 462 -13.02 27.95 -5.93
C GLN A 462 -12.04 27.40 -6.96
N LEU A 463 -10.83 27.00 -6.54
CA LEU A 463 -9.87 26.33 -7.40
C LEU A 463 -10.44 25.01 -7.94
N ILE A 464 -11.10 24.20 -7.10
CA ILE A 464 -11.77 22.97 -7.54
C ILE A 464 -12.83 23.27 -8.61
N LYS A 465 -13.64 24.33 -8.45
CA LYS A 465 -14.64 24.72 -9.46
C LYS A 465 -13.96 25.09 -10.79
N TYR A 466 -12.88 25.86 -10.74
CA TYR A 466 -12.09 26.18 -11.93
C TYR A 466 -11.54 24.90 -12.60
N CYS A 467 -10.91 24.01 -11.83
CA CYS A 467 -10.35 22.76 -12.30
C CYS A 467 -11.43 21.84 -12.89
N ASN A 468 -12.61 21.73 -12.27
CA ASN A 468 -13.74 20.99 -12.81
C ASN A 468 -14.21 21.53 -14.16
N ASN A 469 -14.22 22.84 -14.36
CA ASN A 469 -14.54 23.42 -15.67
C ASN A 469 -13.50 23.04 -16.73
N GLN A 470 -12.21 23.00 -16.37
CA GLN A 470 -11.16 22.50 -17.26
C GLN A 470 -11.34 21.00 -17.55
N LEU A 471 -11.65 20.17 -16.55
CA LEU A 471 -11.91 18.75 -16.71
C LEU A 471 -13.09 18.49 -17.67
N ILE A 472 -14.18 19.26 -17.55
CA ILE A 472 -15.31 19.18 -18.48
C ILE A 472 -14.86 19.51 -19.91
N SER A 473 -14.04 20.56 -20.08
CA SER A 473 -13.47 20.90 -21.38
C SER A 473 -12.63 19.76 -21.95
N ILE A 474 -11.72 19.20 -21.16
CA ILE A 474 -10.87 18.06 -21.54
C ILE A 474 -11.74 16.86 -21.96
N SER A 475 -12.76 16.52 -21.16
CA SER A 475 -13.66 15.41 -21.44
C SER A 475 -14.38 15.57 -22.77
N TYR A 476 -14.93 16.76 -23.02
CA TYR A 476 -15.63 17.06 -24.26
C TYR A 476 -14.67 17.02 -25.46
N THR A 477 -13.54 17.73 -25.37
CA THR A 477 -12.52 17.85 -26.42
C THR A 477 -12.03 16.49 -26.90
N TYR A 478 -11.70 15.60 -25.97
CA TYR A 478 -11.19 14.27 -26.32
C TYR A 478 -12.27 13.19 -26.40
N GLY A 479 -13.51 13.48 -25.99
CA GLY A 479 -14.61 12.50 -25.95
C GLY A 479 -14.35 11.34 -24.98
N MET A 480 -13.66 11.61 -23.87
CA MET A 480 -13.21 10.60 -22.91
C MET A 480 -13.66 10.94 -21.48
N THR A 481 -13.85 9.92 -20.66
CA THR A 481 -14.20 10.07 -19.24
C THR A 481 -13.11 10.81 -18.47
N VAL A 482 -13.48 11.76 -17.62
CA VAL A 482 -12.60 12.43 -16.66
C VAL A 482 -13.17 12.27 -15.26
N THR A 483 -12.33 12.48 -14.25
CA THR A 483 -12.73 12.38 -12.84
C THR A 483 -12.89 13.80 -12.29
N SER A 484 -14.13 14.26 -12.16
CA SER A 484 -14.46 15.54 -11.54
C SER A 484 -14.52 15.40 -10.02
N ILE A 485 -14.25 16.51 -9.33
CA ILE A 485 -14.21 16.57 -7.87
C ILE A 485 -15.53 17.14 -7.38
N VAL A 486 -16.18 16.46 -6.45
CA VAL A 486 -17.43 16.89 -5.83
C VAL A 486 -17.11 17.28 -4.39
N TYR A 487 -17.48 18.51 -4.04
CA TYR A 487 -17.42 19.00 -2.66
C TYR A 487 -18.84 19.12 -2.13
N GLU A 488 -19.24 18.14 -1.33
CA GLU A 488 -20.53 18.03 -0.68
C GLU A 488 -20.30 17.58 0.76
N ASP A 489 -21.12 18.07 1.69
CA ASP A 489 -21.06 17.68 3.09
C ASP A 489 -19.66 17.78 3.71
N TYR A 490 -18.90 18.82 3.34
CA TYR A 490 -17.56 19.06 3.88
C TYR A 490 -16.55 17.93 3.58
N SER A 491 -16.84 17.15 2.54
CA SER A 491 -16.04 16.02 2.07
C SER A 491 -15.70 16.20 0.60
N TYR A 492 -14.58 15.60 0.21
CA TYR A 492 -14.09 15.61 -1.16
C TYR A 492 -14.27 14.22 -1.76
N ALA A 493 -15.23 14.10 -2.67
CA ALA A 493 -15.49 12.90 -3.43
C ALA A 493 -15.07 13.09 -4.89
N THR A 494 -14.95 11.98 -5.60
CA THR A 494 -14.62 11.98 -7.03
C THR A 494 -15.69 11.24 -7.81
N GLN A 495 -16.11 11.82 -8.93
CA GLN A 495 -17.06 11.20 -9.85
C GLN A 495 -16.46 11.14 -11.25
N SER A 496 -16.50 9.95 -11.86
CA SER A 496 -16.01 9.76 -13.22
C SER A 496 -17.17 9.85 -14.22
N HIS A 497 -17.09 10.81 -15.14
CA HIS A 497 -18.14 11.03 -16.13
C HIS A 497 -17.56 11.47 -17.49
N LYS A 498 -18.29 11.20 -18.57
CA LYS A 498 -17.99 11.69 -19.92
C LYS A 498 -18.98 12.78 -20.27
N PHE A 499 -18.52 14.00 -20.42
CA PHE A 499 -19.39 15.16 -20.59
C PHE A 499 -19.87 15.34 -22.04
N THR A 500 -21.12 15.74 -22.17
CA THR A 500 -21.82 16.02 -23.43
C THR A 500 -21.58 17.46 -23.91
N GLN A 501 -21.95 17.74 -25.17
CA GLN A 501 -21.87 19.09 -25.72
C GLN A 501 -22.75 20.09 -24.96
N ALA A 502 -23.95 19.69 -24.56
CA ALA A 502 -24.88 20.56 -23.84
C ALA A 502 -24.31 20.97 -22.47
N GLU A 503 -23.67 20.03 -21.76
CA GLU A 503 -23.01 20.31 -20.49
C GLU A 503 -21.81 21.24 -20.67
N PHE A 504 -20.96 20.98 -21.68
CA PHE A 504 -19.84 21.86 -22.01
C PHE A 504 -20.28 23.30 -22.31
N MET A 505 -21.32 23.47 -23.14
CA MET A 505 -21.83 24.81 -23.49
C MET A 505 -22.41 25.54 -22.27
N LYS A 506 -23.16 24.85 -21.40
CA LYS A 506 -23.65 25.42 -20.14
C LYS A 506 -22.50 25.93 -19.26
N THR A 507 -21.41 25.19 -19.16
CA THR A 507 -20.24 25.59 -18.38
C THR A 507 -19.55 26.80 -19.00
N LYS A 508 -19.39 26.83 -20.32
CA LYS A 508 -18.82 27.95 -21.06
C LYS A 508 -19.61 29.25 -20.85
N GLU A 509 -20.94 29.18 -20.97
CA GLU A 509 -21.81 30.34 -20.73
C GLU A 509 -21.71 30.87 -19.29
N LYS A 510 -21.57 29.99 -18.29
CA LYS A 510 -21.40 30.39 -16.88
C LYS A 510 -20.07 31.13 -16.67
N VAL A 511 -18.99 30.65 -17.28
CA VAL A 511 -17.67 31.30 -17.20
C VAL A 511 -17.71 32.68 -17.87
N GLU A 512 -18.25 32.77 -19.08
CA GLU A 512 -18.35 34.03 -19.82
C GLU A 512 -19.26 35.07 -19.12
N LYS A 513 -20.34 34.63 -18.45
CA LYS A 513 -21.20 35.50 -17.63
C LYS A 513 -20.53 35.94 -16.33
N GLY A 514 -19.72 35.06 -15.71
CA GLY A 514 -18.94 35.38 -14.51
C GLY A 514 -17.83 36.40 -14.77
N GLU A 515 -17.11 36.26 -15.87
CA GLU A 515 -16.08 37.23 -16.29
C GLU A 515 -16.67 38.62 -16.59
N LYS A 516 -17.89 38.69 -17.14
CA LYS A 516 -18.60 39.97 -17.37
C LYS A 516 -19.00 40.67 -16.07
N LYS A 517 -19.39 39.92 -15.03
CA LYS A 517 -19.70 40.50 -13.69
C LYS A 517 -18.44 40.99 -12.98
N ASN A 518 -17.32 40.26 -13.07
CA ASN A 518 -16.06 40.67 -12.44
C ASN A 518 -15.41 41.87 -13.14
N LYS A 519 -15.60 42.06 -14.45
CA LYS A 519 -15.14 43.28 -15.15
C LYS A 519 -15.90 44.55 -14.75
N SER A 520 -17.14 44.45 -14.27
CA SER A 520 -17.89 45.59 -13.72
C SER A 520 -17.56 45.93 -12.26
N SER A 521 -16.82 45.07 -11.55
CA SER A 521 -16.35 45.28 -10.17
C SER A 521 -14.84 45.40 -10.04
N ALA A 522 -14.10 45.33 -11.16
CA ALA A 522 -12.64 45.45 -11.20
C ALA A 522 -12.21 46.92 -11.26
N SER A 523 -12.39 47.67 -10.18
CA SER A 523 -11.59 48.88 -9.92
C SER A 523 -10.54 48.68 -8.83
N GLU A 524 -10.56 47.61 -8.04
CA GLU A 524 -9.58 47.43 -6.95
C GLU A 524 -9.29 45.94 -6.70
N ALA A 525 -8.33 45.37 -7.42
CA ALA A 525 -7.56 44.19 -7.01
C ALA A 525 -6.40 43.97 -7.99
N SER A 526 -5.31 44.74 -7.84
CA SER A 526 -4.05 44.39 -8.49
C SER A 526 -3.39 43.26 -7.71
N CYS A 527 -3.28 42.09 -8.34
CA CYS A 527 -2.42 41.02 -7.88
C CYS A 527 -0.96 41.47 -8.07
N SER A 528 -0.30 41.86 -6.98
CA SER A 528 1.14 42.09 -6.93
C SER A 528 1.80 40.97 -6.13
N TYR A 529 2.29 39.95 -6.84
CA TYR A 529 3.37 39.10 -6.34
C TYR A 529 4.38 38.94 -7.48
N ILE A 530 5.35 39.87 -7.52
CA ILE A 530 6.61 39.75 -8.25
C ILE A 530 7.70 40.21 -7.28
N ILE A 531 8.58 39.26 -6.95
CA ILE A 531 10.00 39.37 -6.56
C ILE A 531 10.32 40.20 -5.30
N ASN A 532 10.80 39.50 -4.27
CA ASN A 532 12.13 39.69 -3.70
C ASN A 532 12.66 38.39 -3.10
#